data_AF-A0A947W5S7-F1
#
_entry.id   AF-A0A947W5S7-F1
#
_cell.length_a   1.000
_cell.length_b   1.000
_cell.length_c   1.000
_cell.angle_alpha   90.00
_cell.angle_beta   90.00
_cell.angle_gamma   90.00
#
_symmetry.space_group_name_H-M   'P 1'
#
loop_
_entity.id
_entity.type
_entity.pdbx_description
1 polymer ?
#
loop_
_entity_poly.entity_id
_entity_poly.type
_entity_poly.pdbx_seq_one_letter_code
_entity_poly.pdbx_strand_id
1 'polypeptide(L)' 'IFHRKRDSIEAHLTIVLTALAMGKSIESQTGMSIKHLVKTLRPVRSGIVVINGQEYIADEDISPVIHTLLQKLRSGH' A
#
# COMPACT_ATOMS: atom_id res chain seq x y z
N ILE A 1 -18.33 -13.78 29.24
CA ILE A 1 -18.21 -14.38 27.89
C ILE A 1 -18.87 -13.52 26.79
N PHE A 2 -20.03 -12.88 27.04
CA PHE A 2 -20.67 -11.98 26.06
C PHE A 2 -19.93 -10.65 25.81
N HIS A 3 -19.24 -10.07 26.80
CA HIS A 3 -18.44 -8.85 26.62
C HIS A 3 -17.34 -9.00 25.55
N ARG A 4 -16.53 -10.06 25.62
CA ARG A 4 -15.47 -10.34 24.64
C ARG A 4 -16.00 -10.54 23.21
N LYS A 5 -17.27 -10.95 23.05
CA LYS A 5 -17.91 -11.09 21.73
C LYS A 5 -18.24 -9.72 21.13
N ARG A 6 -18.73 -8.78 21.93
CA ARG A 6 -18.98 -7.41 21.50
C ARG A 6 -17.67 -6.71 21.14
N ASP A 7 -16.66 -6.81 22.01
CA ASP A 7 -15.34 -6.24 21.78
C ASP A 7 -14.71 -6.79 20.47
N SER A 8 -14.85 -8.09 20.23
CA SER A 8 -14.36 -8.72 18.99
C SER A 8 -15.10 -8.25 17.74
N ILE A 9 -16.40 -7.96 17.83
CA ILE A 9 -17.18 -7.44 16.70
C ILE A 9 -16.77 -6.00 16.39
N GLU A 10 -16.69 -5.16 17.42
CA GLU A 10 -16.32 -3.76 17.27
C GLU A 10 -14.88 -3.63 16.74
N ALA A 11 -13.95 -4.43 17.24
CA ALA A 11 -12.57 -4.47 16.72
C ALA A 11 -12.53 -4.91 15.24
N HIS A 12 -13.27 -5.95 14.86
CA HIS A 12 -13.31 -6.43 13.49
C HIS A 12 -13.90 -5.37 12.54
N LEU A 13 -15.03 -4.77 12.91
CA LEU A 13 -15.66 -3.72 12.12
C LEU A 13 -14.78 -2.48 12.01
N THR A 14 -14.08 -2.10 13.08
CA THR A 14 -13.13 -0.99 13.05
C THR A 14 -12.05 -1.25 12.00
N ILE A 15 -11.39 -2.40 12.06
CA ILE A 15 -10.30 -2.73 11.12
C ILE A 15 -10.81 -2.78 9.68
N VAL A 16 -11.92 -3.48 9.42
CA VAL A 16 -12.44 -3.65 8.07
C VAL A 16 -12.97 -2.33 7.51
N LEU A 17 -13.64 -1.51 8.31
CA LEU A 17 -14.16 -0.22 7.87
C LEU A 17 -13.03 0.78 7.63
N THR A 18 -12.02 0.83 8.50
CA THR A 18 -10.83 1.66 8.28
C THR A 18 -10.10 1.24 7.01
N ALA A 19 -9.87 -0.07 6.82
CA ALA A 19 -9.23 -0.58 5.60
C ALA A 19 -10.04 -0.23 4.34
N LEU A 20 -11.36 -0.34 4.40
CA LEU A 20 -12.25 0.04 3.30
C LEU A 20 -12.20 1.55 3.00
N ALA A 21 -12.25 2.39 4.04
CA ALA A 21 -12.19 3.85 3.90
C ALA A 21 -10.84 4.29 3.33
N MET A 22 -9.73 3.72 3.80
CA MET A 22 -8.40 3.97 3.26
C MET A 22 -8.31 3.54 1.79
N GLY A 23 -8.81 2.34 1.47
CA GLY A 23 -8.88 1.86 0.10
C GLY A 23 -9.65 2.83 -0.80
N LYS A 24 -10.84 3.25 -0.38
CA LYS A 24 -11.66 4.21 -1.14
C LYS A 24 -11.02 5.58 -1.30
N SER A 25 -10.36 6.09 -0.27
CA SER A 25 -9.63 7.36 -0.33
C SER A 25 -8.49 7.29 -1.35
N ILE A 26 -7.70 6.22 -1.31
CA ILE A 26 -6.59 5.98 -2.24
C ILE A 26 -7.10 5.82 -3.68
N GLU A 27 -8.17 5.04 -3.90
CA GLU A 27 -8.80 4.88 -5.22
C GLU A 27 -9.31 6.24 -5.76
N SER A 28 -9.90 7.07 -4.89
CA SER A 28 -10.39 8.40 -5.27
C SER A 28 -9.28 9.37 -5.64
N GLN A 29 -8.13 9.33 -4.95
CA GLN A 29 -6.99 10.22 -5.22
C GLN A 29 -6.22 9.81 -6.48
N THR A 30 -6.12 8.51 -6.74
CA THR A 30 -5.28 7.96 -7.82
C THR A 30 -6.06 7.63 -9.09
N GLY A 31 -7.37 7.40 -8.99
CA GLY A 31 -8.22 6.91 -10.08
C GLY A 31 -7.98 5.44 -10.45
N MET A 32 -7.18 4.72 -9.65
CA MET A 32 -6.83 3.32 -9.89
C MET A 32 -7.37 2.42 -8.78
N SER A 33 -7.74 1.19 -9.12
CA SER A 33 -8.07 0.19 -8.09
C SER A 33 -6.86 -0.10 -7.20
N ILE A 34 -7.09 -0.44 -5.93
CA ILE A 34 -6.01 -0.81 -4.98
C ILE A 34 -5.13 -1.95 -5.53
N LYS A 35 -5.73 -2.94 -6.19
CA LYS A 35 -4.99 -4.04 -6.82
C LYS A 35 -4.04 -3.55 -7.91
N HIS A 36 -4.48 -2.62 -8.75
CA HIS A 36 -3.65 -2.03 -9.79
C HIS A 36 -2.52 -1.21 -9.14
N LEU A 37 -2.85 -0.34 -8.19
CA LEU A 37 -1.88 0.49 -7.49
C LEU A 37 -0.76 -0.34 -6.84
N VAL A 38 -1.11 -1.40 -6.11
CA VAL A 38 -0.14 -2.28 -5.45
C VAL A 38 0.75 -2.97 -6.49
N LYS A 39 0.23 -3.37 -7.65
CA LYS A 39 1.04 -3.96 -8.72
C LYS A 39 2.00 -2.94 -9.33
N THR A 40 1.54 -1.71 -9.54
CA THR A 40 2.35 -0.61 -10.10
C THR A 40 3.48 -0.20 -9.16
N LEU A 41 3.22 -0.19 -7.84
CA LEU A 41 4.23 0.16 -6.83
C LEU A 41 5.11 -1.04 -6.41
N ARG A 42 4.69 -2.28 -6.65
CA ARG A 42 5.46 -3.50 -6.31
C ARG A 42 6.92 -3.48 -6.77
N PRO A 43 7.28 -3.07 -8.00
CA PRO A 43 8.67 -3.05 -8.45
C PRO A 43 9.50 -1.92 -7.83
N VAL A 44 8.87 -0.92 -7.22
CA VAL A 44 9.56 0.20 -6.55
C VAL A 44 10.04 -0.27 -5.19
N ARG A 45 11.20 -0.93 -5.19
CA ARG A 45 11.85 -1.44 -3.99
C ARG A 45 13.35 -1.31 -4.18
N SER A 46 14.01 -0.63 -3.25
CA SER A 46 15.44 -0.79 -3.03
C SER A 46 15.69 -2.15 -2.37
N GLY A 47 16.70 -2.91 -2.80
CA GLY A 47 17.00 -4.19 -2.17
C GLY A 47 18.33 -4.81 -2.60
N ILE A 48 18.71 -5.88 -1.93
CA ILE A 48 19.89 -6.68 -2.30
C ILE A 48 19.40 -7.86 -3.16
N VAL A 49 19.93 -7.97 -4.37
CA VAL A 49 19.66 -9.07 -5.30
C VAL A 49 20.87 -9.98 -5.33
N VAL A 50 20.68 -11.27 -5.05
CA VAL A 50 21.75 -12.27 -5.11
C VAL A 50 21.74 -12.91 -6.50
N ILE A 51 22.82 -12.73 -7.26
CA ILE A 51 23.03 -13.35 -8.57
C ILE A 51 24.34 -14.15 -8.49
N ASN A 52 24.28 -15.46 -8.74
CA ASN A 52 25.42 -16.38 -8.64
C ASN A 52 26.16 -16.32 -7.28
N GLY A 53 25.44 -16.08 -6.18
CA GLY A 53 26.03 -15.97 -4.84
C GLY A 53 26.72 -14.63 -4.55
N GLN A 54 26.68 -13.67 -5.48
CA GLN A 54 27.13 -12.30 -5.27
C GLN A 54 25.95 -11.38 -5.03
N GLU A 55 26.08 -10.51 -4.03
CA GLU A 55 25.09 -9.49 -3.69
C GLU A 55 25.26 -8.25 -4.58
N TYR A 56 24.16 -7.81 -5.18
CA TYR A 56 24.06 -6.59 -5.96
C TYR A 56 23.03 -5.68 -5.33
N ILE A 57 23.36 -4.41 -5.17
CA ILE A 57 22.40 -3.40 -4.73
C ILE A 57 21.52 -3.06 -5.94
N ALA A 58 20.23 -3.36 -5.85
CA ALA A 58 19.23 -2.87 -6.78
C ALA A 58 18.68 -1.56 -6.24
N ASP A 59 19.04 -0.47 -6.90
CA ASP A 59 18.43 0.83 -6.67
C ASP A 59 16.98 0.85 -7.16
N GLU A 60 16.17 1.70 -6.53
CA GLU A 60 14.79 1.90 -6.92
C GLU A 60 14.68 2.65 -8.26
N ASP A 61 14.12 2.00 -9.28
CA ASP A 61 13.78 2.66 -10.54
C ASP A 61 12.41 3.35 -10.43
N ILE A 62 12.42 4.60 -9.99
CA ILE A 62 11.21 5.44 -9.89
C ILE A 62 10.98 6.17 -11.22
N SER A 63 10.17 5.56 -12.09
CA SER A 63 9.67 6.22 -13.30
C SER A 63 8.95 7.55 -12.98
N PRO A 64 9.00 8.58 -13.85
CA PRO A 64 8.30 9.86 -13.65
C PRO A 64 6.78 9.72 -13.40
N VAL A 65 6.18 8.68 -13.98
CA VAL A 65 4.76 8.35 -13.77
C VAL A 65 4.49 7.93 -12.32
N ILE A 66 5.39 7.14 -11.74
CA ILE A 66 5.31 6.70 -10.34
C ILE A 66 5.54 7.89 -9.41
N HIS A 67 6.48 8.78 -9.73
CA HIS A 67 6.70 9.99 -8.94
C HIS A 67 5.44 10.88 -8.89
N THR A 68 4.79 11.09 -10.04
CA THR A 68 3.53 11.84 -10.12
C THR A 68 2.40 11.16 -9.32
N LEU A 69 2.34 9.83 -9.37
CA LEU A 69 1.39 9.03 -8.60
C LEU A 69 1.63 9.15 -7.08
N LEU A 70 2.88 9.09 -6.64
CA LEU A 70 3.25 9.28 -5.23
C LEU A 70 2.91 10.69 -4.75
N GLN A 71 3.08 11.72 -5.60
CA GLN A 71 2.65 13.09 -5.28
C GLN A 71 1.14 13.18 -5.04
N LYS A 72 0.31 12.48 -5.82
CA LYS A 72 -1.14 12.42 -5.61
C LYS A 72 -1.55 11.76 -4.29
N LEU A 73 -0.69 10.92 -3.72
CA LEU A 73 -0.93 10.26 -2.42
C LEU A 73 -0.39 11.07 -1.25
N ARG A 74 0.58 11.97 -1.49
CA ARG A 74 1.23 12.79 -0.46
C ARG A 74 0.36 13.96 0.03
N SER A 75 -0.82 14.15 -0.54
CA SER A 75 -1.79 15.21 -0.20
C SER A 75 -2.65 14.93 1.05
N GLY A 76 -2.29 13.94 1.87
CA GLY A 76 -2.77 13.87 3.25
C GLY A 76 -2.05 14.92 4.09
N HIS A 77 -2.79 15.68 4.91
CA HIS A 77 -2.27 16.68 5.85
C HIS A 77 -0.99 16.25 6.57
#